data_AF-A4C2H8-F1
#
_entry.id   AF-A4C2H8-F1
#
_cell.length_a   1.000
_cell.length_b   1.000
_cell.length_c   1.000
_cell.angle_alpha   90.00
_cell.angle_beta   90.00
_cell.angle_gamma   90.00
#
_symmetry.space_group_name_H-M   'P 1'
#
loop_
_entity.id
_entity.type
_entity.pdbx_description
1 polymer ?
#
loop_
_entity_poly.entity_id
_entity_poly.type
_entity_poly.pdbx_seq_one_letter_code
_entity_poly.pdbx_strand_id
1 'polypeptide(L)'
;MNKKLFLTIALVYPLLIFSKINKSDQYHKNLYKRAPHIYTLPFHGNLITTNYLSPNSSLKHLFPLKKIAAAVVEIAVRYFIVTTASINHTLTEAETIKKAISSTIPLALIGLFILSYKKIRGRNRKNEQTELQKKGILKLKVVELQKEKETSKYYKGCLEELKTAFIQTTAQLLILKKQMNSFNGQEEIAALRASVILKHKDWLTFKLLFDKSYPNFTNQLVAKNKYLTTAEIRFMMLQKINLSNQDMARSQSVGNNAVHKTNSRIRQKLLCTNEELNALIKIL
;
A
#
# COMPACT_ATOMS: atom_id res chain seq x y z
N MET A 1 2.77 4.63 13.92
CA MET A 1 2.94 5.74 14.88
C MET A 1 2.28 5.34 16.19
N ASN A 2 3.07 5.21 17.26
CA ASN A 2 2.71 4.45 18.46
C ASN A 2 1.69 5.23 19.31
N LYS A 3 0.49 4.68 19.57
CA LYS A 3 -0.60 5.36 20.29
C LYS A 3 -0.19 5.87 21.69
N LYS A 4 0.75 5.18 22.34
CA LYS A 4 1.33 5.61 23.63
C LYS A 4 2.16 6.91 23.52
N LEU A 5 2.84 7.12 22.39
CA LEU A 5 3.69 8.30 22.17
C LEU A 5 2.88 9.57 21.90
N PHE A 6 1.70 9.43 21.28
CA PHE A 6 0.78 10.55 21.08
C PHE A 6 0.11 10.99 22.40
N LEU A 7 -0.22 10.02 23.26
CA LEU A 7 -0.85 10.29 24.56
C LEU A 7 0.12 10.98 25.54
N THR A 8 1.39 10.58 25.55
CA THR A 8 2.41 11.21 26.39
C THR A 8 2.70 12.64 25.95
N ILE A 9 2.80 12.91 24.64
CA ILE A 9 2.97 14.28 24.14
C ILE A 9 1.73 15.13 24.45
N ALA A 10 0.53 14.59 24.29
CA ALA A 10 -0.71 15.33 24.55
C ALA A 10 -0.95 15.66 26.03
N LEU A 11 -0.47 14.85 26.98
CA LEU A 11 -0.64 15.07 28.41
C LEU A 11 0.51 15.84 29.07
N VAL A 12 1.75 15.68 28.60
CA VAL A 12 2.93 16.33 29.20
C VAL A 12 3.06 17.79 28.77
N TYR A 13 2.64 18.13 27.54
CA TYR A 13 2.77 19.49 27.01
C TYR A 13 1.91 20.54 27.74
N PRO A 14 0.64 20.26 28.11
CA PRO A 14 -0.17 21.18 28.92
C PRO A 14 0.36 21.38 30.34
N LEU A 15 0.93 20.33 30.95
CA LEU A 15 1.49 20.36 32.31
C LEU A 15 2.77 21.22 32.39
N LEU A 16 3.61 21.20 31.35
CA LEU A 16 4.79 22.07 31.27
C LEU A 16 4.42 23.56 31.09
N ILE A 17 3.33 23.85 30.37
CA ILE A 17 2.82 25.22 30.23
C ILE A 17 2.24 25.71 31.57
N PHE A 18 1.51 24.86 32.30
CA PHE A 18 0.98 25.19 33.63
C PHE A 18 2.09 25.38 34.69
N SER A 19 3.16 24.58 34.62
CA SER A 19 4.34 24.73 35.51
C SER A 19 5.10 26.03 35.27
N LYS A 20 5.18 26.51 34.02
CA LYS A 20 5.89 27.74 33.66
C LYS A 20 5.13 29.02 34.02
N ILE A 21 3.79 28.96 34.08
CA ILE A 21 2.93 30.09 34.46
C ILE A 21 2.98 30.36 35.97
N ASN A 22 3.32 29.36 36.80
CA ASN A 22 3.39 29.53 38.25
C ASN A 22 4.76 30.01 38.78
N LYS A 23 5.69 30.38 37.88
CA LYS A 23 7.07 30.79 38.21
C LYS A 23 7.57 32.03 37.46
N SER A 24 6.69 32.94 37.04
CA SER A 24 7.11 34.28 36.58
C SER A 24 6.96 35.30 37.71
N ASP A 25 7.88 35.21 38.67
CA ASP A 25 8.17 36.21 39.69
C ASP A 25 8.89 37.43 39.05
N GLN A 26 8.35 37.94 37.94
CA GLN A 26 8.95 38.97 37.09
C GLN A 26 8.03 40.19 36.91
N TYR A 27 7.01 40.34 37.74
CA TYR A 27 6.17 41.55 37.80
C TYR A 27 6.49 42.49 38.96
N HIS A 28 7.42 42.11 39.85
CA HIS A 28 7.81 42.96 40.99
C HIS A 28 8.89 44.02 40.68
N LYS A 29 9.40 44.14 39.44
CA LYS A 29 10.57 45.00 39.15
C LYS A 29 10.33 46.23 38.27
N ASN A 30 9.09 46.54 37.86
CA ASN A 30 8.82 47.67 36.96
C ASN A 30 7.94 48.80 37.53
N LEU A 31 7.60 48.80 38.83
CA LEU A 31 6.85 49.90 39.44
C LEU A 31 7.70 51.16 39.75
N TYR A 32 9.03 51.10 39.67
CA TYR A 32 9.91 52.24 39.99
C TYR A 32 10.55 52.94 38.78
N LYS A 33 10.10 52.68 37.54
CA LYS A 33 10.71 53.29 36.34
C LYS A 33 9.77 53.98 35.34
N ARG A 34 8.52 54.24 35.69
CA ARG A 34 7.63 55.09 34.86
C ARG A 34 6.69 55.93 35.72
N ALA A 35 7.19 57.05 36.20
CA ALA A 35 6.36 58.18 36.59
C ALA A 35 7.11 59.52 36.38
N PRO A 36 7.34 59.97 35.13
CA PRO A 36 7.44 61.39 34.86
C PRO A 36 6.06 61.93 34.49
N HIS A 37 5.61 62.89 35.29
CA HIS A 37 4.48 63.80 35.07
C HIS A 37 3.05 63.27 35.36
N ILE A 38 2.28 64.21 35.95
CA ILE A 38 0.83 64.18 36.24
C ILE A 38 0.55 63.48 37.59
N TYR A 39 0.35 64.16 38.72
CA TYR A 39 -0.56 65.28 38.98
C TYR A 39 0.03 66.34 39.93
N THR A 40 -0.14 67.60 39.53
CA THR A 40 -0.21 68.77 40.41
C THR A 40 -1.42 68.62 41.35
N LEU A 41 -1.17 68.68 42.66
CA LEU A 41 -2.22 68.81 43.68
C LEU A 41 -2.86 70.21 43.61
N PRO A 42 -4.20 70.36 43.56
CA PRO A 42 -4.82 71.62 43.95
C PRO A 42 -4.83 71.67 45.48
N PHE A 43 -3.82 72.33 46.03
CA PHE A 43 -3.80 72.74 47.43
C PHE A 43 -4.75 73.94 47.57
N HIS A 44 -5.95 73.74 48.13
CA HIS A 44 -6.79 74.85 48.61
C HIS A 44 -6.97 74.67 50.11
N GLY A 45 -6.10 75.33 50.86
CA GLY A 45 -6.01 75.29 52.31
C GLY A 45 -4.73 75.96 52.78
N ASN A 46 -4.69 77.28 52.69
CA ASN A 46 -3.62 78.20 53.11
C ASN A 46 -2.67 77.65 54.19
N LEU A 47 -1.46 77.24 53.80
CA LEU A 47 -0.28 77.32 54.67
C LEU A 47 0.44 78.64 54.34
N ILE A 48 0.17 79.66 55.15
CA ILE A 48 1.02 80.85 55.18
C ILE A 48 2.33 80.43 55.82
N THR A 49 3.40 80.41 55.03
CA THR A 49 4.78 80.39 55.50
C THR A 49 5.31 81.82 55.41
N THR A 50 5.45 82.50 56.54
CA THR A 50 6.36 83.66 56.63
C THR A 50 7.01 83.73 58.00
N ASN A 51 8.34 83.75 57.94
CA ASN A 51 9.33 83.95 58.98
C ASN A 51 8.97 85.00 60.05
N TYR A 52 9.15 84.65 61.32
CA TYR A 52 9.77 85.51 62.34
C TYR A 52 10.58 84.62 63.29
N LEU A 53 11.92 84.71 63.19
CA LEU A 53 12.83 84.35 64.26
C LEU A 53 12.75 85.45 65.33
N SER A 54 12.35 85.11 66.55
CA SER A 54 12.72 85.82 67.78
C SER A 54 12.68 84.85 68.96
N PRO A 55 13.70 84.82 69.84
CA PRO A 55 13.84 83.82 70.89
C PRO A 55 13.23 84.34 72.20
N ASN A 56 12.05 83.84 72.58
CA ASN A 56 11.60 83.61 73.96
C ASN A 56 10.06 83.50 74.00
N SER A 57 9.56 82.29 74.14
CA SER A 57 8.42 81.94 75.02
C SER A 57 7.93 80.53 74.66
N SER A 58 8.12 79.60 75.58
CA SER A 58 7.35 78.37 75.83
C SER A 58 6.56 77.74 74.66
N LEU A 59 7.02 76.55 74.26
CA LEU A 59 6.33 75.48 73.52
C LEU A 59 4.82 75.33 73.86
N LYS A 60 3.92 76.12 73.26
CA LYS A 60 2.45 75.96 73.44
C LYS A 60 1.57 76.17 72.21
N HIS A 61 2.13 76.30 71.01
CA HIS A 61 1.35 76.14 69.78
C HIS A 61 2.02 75.12 68.85
N LEU A 62 1.87 73.85 69.22
CA LEU A 62 1.89 72.78 68.23
C LEU A 62 0.83 73.15 67.17
N PHE A 63 1.25 73.51 65.95
CA PHE A 63 0.42 73.39 64.76
C PHE A 63 -0.41 72.11 64.87
N PRO A 64 -1.70 72.07 64.52
CA PRO A 64 -2.55 70.95 64.88
C PRO A 64 -2.10 69.71 64.09
N LEU A 65 -1.14 68.96 64.65
CA LEU A 65 -0.61 67.71 64.10
C LEU A 65 -1.75 66.74 63.78
N LYS A 66 -2.85 66.84 64.53
CA LYS A 66 -4.11 66.14 64.27
C LYS A 66 -4.70 66.43 62.89
N LYS A 67 -4.66 67.68 62.38
CA LYS A 67 -5.20 68.04 61.06
C LYS A 67 -4.32 67.53 59.92
N ILE A 68 -2.99 67.64 60.06
CA ILE A 68 -2.04 67.12 59.06
C ILE A 68 -2.11 65.58 59.03
N ALA A 69 -2.13 64.94 60.21
CA ALA A 69 -2.31 63.50 60.32
C ALA A 69 -3.63 63.03 59.69
N ALA A 70 -4.74 63.75 59.93
CA ALA A 70 -6.03 63.44 59.32
C ALA A 70 -6.00 63.56 57.78
N ALA A 71 -5.37 64.60 57.23
CA ALA A 71 -5.25 64.79 55.78
C ALA A 71 -4.38 63.69 55.13
N VAL A 72 -3.26 63.31 55.77
CA VAL A 72 -2.39 62.23 55.30
C VAL A 72 -3.13 60.88 55.33
N VAL A 73 -3.90 60.62 56.40
CA VAL A 73 -4.75 59.42 56.49
C VAL A 73 -5.80 59.40 55.39
N GLU A 74 -6.46 60.52 55.09
CA GLU A 74 -7.47 60.59 54.03
C GLU A 74 -6.87 60.34 52.64
N ILE A 75 -5.70 60.92 52.35
CA ILE A 75 -4.99 60.69 51.09
C ILE A 75 -4.57 59.21 50.97
N ALA A 76 -4.06 58.61 52.04
CA ALA A 76 -3.68 57.19 52.05
C ALA A 76 -4.91 56.28 51.83
N VAL A 77 -6.04 56.61 52.44
CA VAL A 77 -7.31 55.87 52.25
C VAL A 77 -7.80 56.00 50.81
N ARG A 78 -7.81 57.20 50.23
CA ARG A 78 -8.22 57.41 48.83
C ARG A 78 -7.31 56.69 47.86
N TYR A 79 -5.99 56.75 48.08
CA TYR A 79 -5.01 56.02 47.27
C TYR A 79 -5.23 54.50 47.36
N PHE A 80 -5.49 53.98 48.56
CA PHE A 80 -5.80 52.57 48.77
C PHE A 80 -7.09 52.13 48.07
N ILE A 81 -8.16 52.94 48.13
CA ILE A 81 -9.43 52.66 47.43
C ILE A 81 -9.25 52.65 45.90
N VAL A 82 -8.53 53.63 45.34
CA VAL A 82 -8.32 53.70 43.88
C VAL A 82 -7.44 52.55 43.39
N THR A 83 -6.37 52.23 44.12
CA THR A 83 -5.47 51.12 43.76
C THR A 83 -6.17 49.75 43.87
N THR A 84 -6.96 49.52 44.93
CA THR A 84 -7.75 48.28 45.06
C THR A 84 -8.83 48.17 43.98
N ALA A 85 -9.51 49.26 43.63
CA ALA A 85 -10.46 49.28 42.53
C ALA A 85 -9.81 48.97 41.17
N SER A 86 -8.63 49.53 40.89
CA SER A 86 -7.87 49.25 39.67
C SER A 86 -7.40 47.80 39.61
N ILE A 87 -6.91 47.24 40.72
CA ILE A 87 -6.48 45.83 40.80
C ILE A 87 -7.68 44.91 40.56
N ASN A 88 -8.81 45.19 41.22
CA ASN A 88 -10.03 44.40 41.05
C ASN A 88 -10.55 44.43 39.61
N HIS A 89 -10.49 45.59 38.92
CA HIS A 89 -10.86 45.69 37.51
C HIS A 89 -9.97 44.77 36.63
N THR A 90 -8.64 44.86 36.77
CA THR A 90 -7.72 43.99 36.01
C THR A 90 -7.90 42.50 36.33
N LEU A 91 -8.27 42.17 37.58
CA LEU A 91 -8.57 40.81 38.00
C LEU A 91 -9.86 40.30 37.32
N THR A 92 -10.91 41.12 37.25
CA THR A 92 -12.17 40.78 36.57
C THR A 92 -12.00 40.59 35.06
N GLU A 93 -11.20 41.44 34.40
CA GLU A 93 -10.86 41.24 32.98
C GLU A 93 -10.12 39.92 32.76
N ALA A 94 -9.15 39.58 33.61
CA ALA A 94 -8.44 38.30 33.54
C ALA A 94 -9.37 37.09 33.77
N GLU A 95 -10.36 37.20 34.65
CA GLU A 95 -11.35 36.14 34.89
C GLU A 95 -12.29 35.93 33.71
N THR A 96 -12.73 37.02 33.06
CA THR A 96 -13.58 36.92 31.85
C THR A 96 -12.83 36.26 30.69
N ILE A 97 -11.56 36.61 30.48
CA ILE A 97 -10.70 35.99 29.45
C ILE A 97 -10.48 34.49 29.75
N LYS A 98 -10.23 34.11 31.01
CA LYS A 98 -10.07 32.70 31.40
C LYS A 98 -11.34 31.88 31.13
N LYS A 99 -12.53 32.43 31.43
CA LYS A 99 -13.82 31.79 31.12
C LYS A 99 -14.08 31.67 29.61
N ALA A 100 -13.71 32.69 28.83
CA ALA A 100 -13.81 32.64 27.37
C ALA A 100 -12.88 31.57 26.77
N ILE A 101 -11.63 31.47 27.23
CA ILE A 101 -10.67 30.45 26.77
C ILE A 101 -11.12 29.04 27.16
N SER A 102 -11.61 28.83 28.39
CA SER A 102 -12.04 27.51 28.84
C SER A 102 -13.26 26.96 28.09
N SER A 103 -14.13 27.84 27.57
CA SER A 103 -15.29 27.45 26.77
C SER A 103 -14.98 27.21 25.28
N THR A 104 -13.97 27.89 24.72
CA THR A 104 -13.61 27.80 23.30
C THR A 104 -12.77 26.56 22.97
N ILE A 105 -11.86 26.17 23.87
CA ILE A 105 -11.04 24.95 23.72
C ILE A 105 -11.88 23.68 23.51
N PRO A 106 -12.90 23.34 24.33
CA PRO A 106 -13.68 22.13 24.15
C PRO A 106 -14.48 22.13 22.84
N LEU A 107 -14.99 23.29 22.41
CA LEU A 107 -15.68 23.42 21.12
C LEU A 107 -14.74 23.12 19.94
N ALA A 108 -13.51 23.62 19.99
CA ALA A 108 -12.49 23.31 18.98
C ALA A 108 -12.13 21.81 18.98
N LEU A 109 -12.00 21.19 20.16
CA LEU A 109 -11.71 19.75 20.29
C LEU A 109 -12.87 18.88 19.77
N ILE A 110 -14.12 19.26 20.03
CA ILE A 110 -15.31 18.58 19.50
C ILE A 110 -15.34 18.70 17.97
N GLY A 111 -15.04 19.88 17.42
CA GLY A 111 -14.94 20.08 15.97
C GLY A 111 -13.87 19.18 15.33
N LEU A 112 -12.67 19.12 15.92
CA LEU A 112 -11.59 18.24 15.47
C LEU A 112 -11.97 16.75 15.59
N PHE A 113 -12.68 16.38 16.65
CA PHE A 113 -13.20 15.02 16.83
C PHE A 113 -14.21 14.67 15.74
N ILE A 114 -15.16 15.56 15.43
CA ILE A 114 -16.15 15.34 14.36
C ILE A 114 -15.47 15.25 12.98
N LEU A 115 -14.50 16.11 12.69
CA LEU A 115 -13.75 16.10 11.43
C LEU A 115 -12.92 14.83 11.28
N SER A 116 -12.20 14.42 12.32
CA SER A 116 -11.42 13.18 12.33
C SER A 116 -12.33 11.96 12.21
N TYR A 117 -13.47 11.93 12.91
CA TYR A 117 -14.47 10.87 12.81
C TYR A 117 -15.05 10.78 11.39
N LYS A 118 -15.45 11.89 10.77
CA LYS A 118 -15.92 11.95 9.38
C LYS A 118 -14.84 11.46 8.40
N LYS A 119 -13.58 11.89 8.59
CA LYS A 119 -12.44 11.50 7.74
C LYS A 119 -12.13 10.00 7.84
N ILE A 120 -12.13 9.45 9.04
CA ILE A 120 -11.92 8.01 9.30
C ILE A 120 -13.06 7.21 8.66
N ARG A 121 -14.32 7.62 8.87
CA ARG A 121 -15.49 6.95 8.31
C ARG A 121 -15.49 6.99 6.77
N GLY A 122 -15.12 8.12 6.17
CA GLY A 122 -14.99 8.26 4.72
C GLY A 122 -13.90 7.37 4.13
N ARG A 123 -12.74 7.27 4.81
CA ARG A 123 -11.65 6.39 4.39
C ARG A 123 -12.04 4.92 4.45
N ASN A 124 -12.75 4.50 5.50
CA ASN A 124 -13.19 3.12 5.64
C ASN A 124 -14.18 2.70 4.52
N ARG A 125 -15.11 3.59 4.13
CA ARG A 125 -16.02 3.34 3.00
C ARG A 125 -15.29 3.19 1.67
N LYS A 126 -14.30 4.05 1.40
CA LYS A 126 -13.46 3.94 0.20
C LYS A 126 -12.68 2.64 0.19
N ASN A 127 -12.10 2.26 1.33
CA ASN A 127 -11.37 1.00 1.46
C ASN A 127 -12.30 -0.20 1.20
N GLU A 128 -13.50 -0.21 1.79
CA GLU A 128 -14.49 -1.28 1.58
C GLU A 128 -14.90 -1.39 0.11
N GLN A 129 -15.16 -0.27 -0.57
CA GLN A 129 -15.44 -0.25 -2.01
C GLN A 129 -14.27 -0.79 -2.84
N THR A 130 -13.03 -0.39 -2.52
CA THR A 130 -11.85 -0.93 -3.21
C THR A 130 -11.67 -2.42 -2.96
N GLU A 131 -11.98 -2.91 -1.76
CA GLU A 131 -11.91 -4.34 -1.44
C GLU A 131 -13.02 -5.13 -2.16
N LEU A 132 -14.22 -4.58 -2.28
CA LEU A 132 -15.30 -5.18 -3.07
C LEU A 132 -14.94 -5.22 -4.56
N GLN A 133 -14.36 -4.15 -5.11
CA GLN A 133 -13.89 -4.10 -6.49
C GLN A 133 -12.78 -5.13 -6.73
N LYS A 134 -11.76 -5.20 -5.85
CA LYS A 134 -10.70 -6.22 -5.91
C LYS A 134 -11.27 -7.63 -5.86
N LYS A 135 -12.22 -7.90 -4.96
CA LYS A 135 -12.92 -9.19 -4.89
C LYS A 135 -13.68 -9.50 -6.18
N GLY A 136 -14.33 -8.51 -6.79
CA GLY A 136 -15.00 -8.65 -8.08
C GLY A 136 -14.03 -9.01 -9.21
N ILE A 137 -12.93 -8.26 -9.33
CA ILE A 137 -11.86 -8.52 -10.32
C ILE A 137 -11.26 -9.91 -10.10
N LEU A 138 -10.99 -10.29 -8.84
CA LEU A 138 -10.44 -11.60 -8.52
C LEU A 138 -11.40 -12.72 -8.90
N LYS A 139 -12.70 -12.58 -8.62
CA LYS A 139 -13.73 -13.54 -9.04
C LYS A 139 -13.77 -13.67 -10.57
N LEU A 140 -13.73 -12.55 -11.31
CA LEU A 140 -13.69 -12.58 -12.77
C LEU A 140 -12.44 -13.30 -13.29
N LYS A 141 -11.28 -13.02 -12.71
CA LYS A 141 -10.02 -13.68 -13.10
C LYS A 141 -10.04 -15.18 -12.81
N VAL A 142 -10.62 -15.59 -11.68
CA VAL A 142 -10.80 -17.02 -11.36
C VAL A 142 -11.70 -17.70 -12.40
N VAL A 143 -12.82 -17.08 -12.77
CA VAL A 143 -13.72 -17.63 -13.81
C VAL A 143 -13.03 -17.71 -15.17
N GLU A 144 -12.26 -16.68 -15.55
CA GLU A 144 -11.49 -16.67 -16.79
C GLU A 144 -10.43 -17.77 -16.82
N LEU A 145 -9.63 -17.90 -15.76
CA LEU A 145 -8.65 -18.97 -15.61
C LEU A 145 -9.29 -20.35 -15.62
N GLN A 146 -10.48 -20.48 -15.05
CA GLN A 146 -11.21 -21.74 -15.06
C GLN A 146 -11.68 -22.11 -16.47
N LYS A 147 -12.20 -21.15 -17.25
CA LYS A 147 -12.52 -21.35 -18.67
C LYS A 147 -11.29 -21.71 -19.50
N GLU A 148 -10.15 -21.05 -19.26
CA GLU A 148 -8.89 -21.37 -19.92
C GLU A 148 -8.42 -22.80 -19.58
N LYS A 149 -8.55 -23.19 -18.31
CA LYS A 149 -8.22 -24.56 -17.87
C LYS A 149 -9.16 -25.60 -18.47
N GLU A 150 -10.45 -25.31 -18.57
CA GLU A 150 -11.44 -26.19 -19.18
C GLU A 150 -11.20 -26.36 -20.69
N THR A 151 -10.94 -25.25 -21.39
CA THR A 151 -10.59 -25.30 -22.83
C THR A 151 -9.27 -26.03 -23.06
N SER A 152 -8.24 -25.79 -22.24
CA SER A 152 -6.99 -26.57 -22.27
C SER A 152 -7.22 -28.07 -22.03
N LYS A 153 -8.07 -28.42 -21.06
CA LYS A 153 -8.46 -29.81 -20.78
C LYS A 153 -9.18 -30.45 -21.97
N TYR A 154 -10.10 -29.72 -22.59
CA TYR A 154 -10.83 -30.16 -23.79
C TYR A 154 -9.85 -30.48 -24.94
N TYR A 155 -8.94 -29.57 -25.27
CA TYR A 155 -7.98 -29.81 -26.35
C TYR A 155 -7.04 -30.98 -26.07
N LYS A 156 -6.62 -31.17 -24.80
CA LYS A 156 -5.86 -32.36 -24.39
C LYS A 156 -6.65 -33.64 -24.59
N GLY A 157 -7.95 -33.64 -24.29
CA GLY A 157 -8.84 -34.76 -24.60
C GLY A 157 -8.87 -35.10 -26.09
N CYS A 158 -9.10 -34.09 -26.94
CA CYS A 158 -9.06 -34.27 -28.40
C CYS A 158 -7.70 -34.76 -28.89
N LEU A 159 -6.59 -34.36 -28.24
CA LEU A 159 -5.25 -34.79 -28.59
C LEU A 159 -5.02 -36.27 -28.27
N GLU A 160 -5.54 -36.74 -27.13
CA GLU A 160 -5.50 -38.17 -26.76
C GLU A 160 -6.41 -39.01 -27.67
N GLU A 161 -7.58 -38.51 -28.05
CA GLU A 161 -8.45 -39.16 -29.06
C GLU A 161 -7.73 -39.27 -30.40
N LEU A 162 -7.10 -38.18 -30.86
CA LEU A 162 -6.32 -38.18 -32.10
C LEU A 162 -5.15 -39.18 -32.02
N LYS A 163 -4.45 -39.24 -30.87
CA LYS A 163 -3.36 -40.19 -30.61
C LYS A 163 -3.85 -41.64 -30.66
N THR A 164 -4.98 -41.95 -30.04
CA THR A 164 -5.53 -43.32 -30.02
C THR A 164 -6.02 -43.75 -31.40
N ALA A 165 -6.75 -42.89 -32.11
CA ALA A 165 -7.14 -43.12 -33.49
C ALA A 165 -5.90 -43.38 -34.36
N PHE A 166 -4.86 -42.56 -34.17
CA PHE A 166 -3.59 -42.72 -34.88
C PHE A 166 -2.95 -44.11 -34.66
N ILE A 167 -2.83 -44.54 -33.40
CA ILE A 167 -2.27 -45.86 -33.06
C ILE A 167 -3.12 -46.98 -33.67
N GLN A 168 -4.45 -46.89 -33.57
CA GLN A 168 -5.37 -47.90 -34.11
C GLN A 168 -5.24 -48.04 -35.63
N THR A 169 -5.24 -46.92 -36.36
CA THR A 169 -5.09 -46.93 -37.82
C THR A 169 -3.75 -47.56 -38.21
N THR A 170 -2.64 -47.20 -37.54
CA THR A 170 -1.34 -47.83 -37.83
C THR A 170 -1.30 -49.33 -37.56
N ALA A 171 -1.98 -49.81 -36.50
CA ALA A 171 -2.06 -51.23 -36.19
C ALA A 171 -2.87 -52.00 -37.24
N GLN A 172 -4.03 -51.48 -37.65
CA GLN A 172 -4.86 -52.07 -38.70
C GLN A 172 -4.09 -52.20 -40.02
N LEU A 173 -3.31 -51.19 -40.37
CA LEU A 173 -2.48 -51.19 -41.58
C LEU A 173 -1.37 -52.23 -41.54
N LEU A 174 -0.76 -52.50 -40.38
CA LEU A 174 0.22 -53.57 -40.24
C LEU A 174 -0.41 -54.95 -40.44
N ILE A 175 -1.62 -55.16 -39.91
CA ILE A 175 -2.38 -56.40 -40.09
C ILE A 175 -2.70 -56.59 -41.57
N LEU A 176 -3.24 -55.54 -42.22
CA LEU A 176 -3.54 -55.56 -43.66
C LEU A 176 -2.29 -55.82 -44.50
N LYS A 177 -1.15 -55.18 -44.19
CA LYS A 177 0.12 -55.41 -44.88
C LYS A 177 0.61 -56.85 -44.70
N LYS A 178 0.45 -57.43 -43.51
CA LYS A 178 0.83 -58.82 -43.25
C LYS A 178 -0.07 -59.80 -44.02
N GLN A 179 -1.36 -59.50 -44.13
CA GLN A 179 -2.31 -60.27 -44.93
C GLN A 179 -2.05 -60.13 -46.44
N MET A 180 -1.66 -58.94 -46.90
CA MET A 180 -1.32 -58.66 -48.31
C MET A 180 0.05 -59.14 -48.75
N ASN A 181 1.02 -59.37 -47.87
CA ASN A 181 2.30 -59.97 -48.28
C ASN A 181 2.13 -61.41 -48.84
N SER A 182 0.93 -62.00 -48.75
CA SER A 182 0.54 -63.23 -49.46
C SER A 182 -0.08 -63.00 -50.85
N PHE A 183 -0.29 -61.75 -51.28
CA PHE A 183 -0.94 -61.39 -52.56
C PHE A 183 -0.11 -60.32 -53.32
N ASN A 184 0.17 -60.57 -54.59
CA ASN A 184 1.16 -59.83 -55.39
C ASN A 184 0.65 -58.45 -55.93
N GLY A 185 -0.14 -57.72 -55.14
CA GLY A 185 -0.83 -56.48 -55.56
C GLY A 185 -0.05 -55.20 -55.24
N GLN A 186 0.81 -54.73 -56.16
CA GLN A 186 1.61 -53.52 -55.96
C GLN A 186 0.80 -52.20 -55.97
N GLU A 187 -0.36 -52.15 -56.63
CA GLU A 187 -1.21 -50.94 -56.73
C GLU A 187 -2.00 -50.65 -55.45
N GLU A 188 -2.55 -51.69 -54.80
CA GLU A 188 -3.31 -51.51 -53.56
C GLU A 188 -2.37 -51.14 -52.40
N ILE A 189 -1.13 -51.65 -52.40
CA ILE A 189 -0.07 -51.21 -51.48
C ILE A 189 0.25 -49.72 -51.67
N ALA A 190 0.19 -49.18 -52.89
CA ALA A 190 0.40 -47.75 -53.15
C ALA A 190 -0.77 -46.89 -52.62
N ALA A 191 -2.02 -47.34 -52.84
CA ALA A 191 -3.21 -46.68 -52.30
C ALA A 191 -3.28 -46.73 -50.75
N LEU A 192 -2.85 -47.84 -50.14
CA LEU A 192 -2.72 -47.99 -48.69
C LEU A 192 -1.55 -47.17 -48.13
N ARG A 193 -0.40 -47.12 -48.80
CA ARG A 193 0.70 -46.20 -48.42
C ARG A 193 0.20 -44.75 -48.38
N ALA A 194 -0.66 -44.35 -49.31
CA ALA A 194 -1.30 -43.03 -49.31
C ALA A 194 -2.32 -42.83 -48.17
N SER A 195 -2.85 -43.91 -47.56
CA SER A 195 -3.75 -43.85 -46.40
C SER A 195 -3.05 -43.91 -45.04
N VAL A 196 -1.78 -44.36 -44.98
CA VAL A 196 -0.97 -44.51 -43.74
C VAL A 196 -0.16 -43.26 -43.39
N ILE A 197 0.15 -42.44 -44.39
CA ILE A 197 0.97 -41.25 -44.16
C ILE A 197 0.06 -40.25 -43.48
N LEU A 198 0.43 -39.81 -42.26
CA LEU A 198 -0.05 -38.56 -41.66
C LEU A 198 -0.26 -37.56 -42.79
N LYS A 199 -1.51 -37.33 -43.22
CA LYS A 199 -1.74 -36.33 -44.25
C LYS A 199 -1.16 -35.05 -43.68
N HIS A 200 -0.57 -34.21 -44.53
CA HIS A 200 -0.15 -32.89 -44.12
C HIS A 200 -1.29 -32.17 -43.33
N LYS A 201 -2.55 -32.50 -43.69
CA LYS A 201 -3.77 -32.12 -42.97
C LYS A 201 -3.86 -32.63 -41.53
N ASP A 202 -3.60 -33.92 -41.27
CA ASP A 202 -3.67 -34.50 -39.92
C ASP A 202 -2.56 -33.96 -39.02
N TRP A 203 -1.38 -33.70 -39.59
CA TRP A 203 -0.31 -33.01 -38.89
C TRP A 203 -0.66 -31.56 -38.54
N LEU A 204 -1.30 -30.82 -39.45
CA LEU A 204 -1.75 -29.45 -39.19
C LEU A 204 -2.80 -29.42 -38.07
N THR A 205 -3.76 -30.36 -38.10
CA THR A 205 -4.76 -30.51 -37.02
C THR A 205 -4.11 -30.87 -35.70
N PHE A 206 -3.18 -31.84 -35.69
CA PHE A 206 -2.40 -32.18 -34.51
C PHE A 206 -1.66 -30.95 -33.97
N LYS A 207 -0.92 -30.23 -34.82
CA LYS A 207 -0.13 -29.07 -34.42
C LYS A 207 -1.03 -27.98 -33.83
N LEU A 208 -2.18 -27.72 -34.46
CA LEU A 208 -3.15 -26.75 -33.95
C LEU A 208 -3.65 -27.14 -32.54
N LEU A 209 -4.06 -28.40 -32.36
CA LEU A 209 -4.52 -28.90 -31.06
C LEU A 209 -3.40 -28.91 -30.01
N PHE A 210 -2.18 -29.25 -30.43
CA PHE A 210 -1.00 -29.25 -29.58
C PHE A 210 -0.66 -27.83 -29.12
N ASP A 211 -0.59 -26.86 -30.03
CA ASP A 211 -0.27 -25.46 -29.71
C ASP A 211 -1.34 -24.84 -28.79
N LYS A 212 -2.60 -25.30 -28.86
CA LYS A 212 -3.67 -24.93 -27.92
C LYS A 212 -3.54 -25.62 -26.56
N SER A 213 -3.00 -26.83 -26.51
CA SER A 213 -2.83 -27.63 -25.29
C SER A 213 -1.56 -27.30 -24.51
N TYR A 214 -0.50 -26.94 -25.23
CA TYR A 214 0.85 -26.65 -24.75
C TYR A 214 1.37 -25.35 -25.39
N PRO A 215 0.81 -24.20 -24.98
CA PRO A 215 1.18 -22.91 -25.56
C PRO A 215 2.67 -22.63 -25.34
N ASN A 216 3.31 -21.99 -26.32
CA ASN A 216 4.73 -21.63 -26.33
C ASN A 216 5.74 -22.78 -26.31
N PHE A 217 5.33 -24.05 -26.31
CA PHE A 217 6.25 -25.19 -26.30
C PHE A 217 7.29 -25.11 -27.45
N THR A 218 6.82 -24.92 -28.68
CA THR A 218 7.68 -24.81 -29.86
C THR A 218 8.59 -23.57 -29.81
N ASN A 219 8.06 -22.44 -29.36
CA ASN A 219 8.84 -21.20 -29.18
C ASN A 219 9.95 -21.38 -28.14
N GLN A 220 9.67 -22.06 -27.02
CA GLN A 220 10.66 -22.31 -25.96
C GLN A 220 11.76 -23.28 -26.44
N LEU A 221 11.43 -24.26 -27.27
CA LEU A 221 12.43 -25.14 -27.89
C LEU A 221 13.34 -24.36 -28.86
N VAL A 222 12.77 -23.53 -29.73
CA VAL A 222 13.53 -22.67 -30.65
C VAL A 222 14.41 -21.69 -29.89
N ALA A 223 13.92 -21.13 -28.78
CA ALA A 223 14.70 -20.25 -27.91
C ALA A 223 15.90 -20.97 -27.26
N LYS A 224 15.78 -22.26 -26.94
CA LYS A 224 16.88 -23.08 -26.42
C LYS A 224 17.92 -23.40 -27.49
N ASN A 225 17.48 -23.75 -28.70
CA ASN A 225 18.38 -23.94 -29.82
C ASN A 225 17.67 -23.67 -31.16
N LYS A 226 18.02 -22.56 -31.81
CA LYS A 226 17.47 -22.15 -33.10
C LYS A 226 17.76 -23.09 -34.27
N TYR A 227 18.74 -23.99 -34.12
CA TYR A 227 19.12 -24.99 -35.13
C TYR A 227 18.33 -26.30 -35.01
N LEU A 228 17.33 -26.37 -34.12
CA LEU A 228 16.37 -27.45 -34.12
C LEU A 228 15.50 -27.38 -35.38
N THR A 229 15.50 -28.48 -36.13
CA THR A 229 14.70 -28.64 -37.34
C THR A 229 13.23 -28.85 -36.99
N THR A 230 12.34 -28.55 -37.92
CA THR A 230 10.90 -28.80 -37.76
C THR A 230 10.59 -30.27 -37.44
N ALA A 231 11.35 -31.21 -38.01
CA ALA A 231 11.21 -32.64 -37.73
C ALA A 231 11.61 -33.00 -36.28
N GLU A 232 12.64 -32.37 -35.73
CA GLU A 232 13.06 -32.57 -34.33
C GLU A 232 12.09 -31.96 -33.34
N ILE A 233 11.54 -30.78 -33.65
CA ILE A 233 10.48 -30.16 -32.86
C ILE A 233 9.24 -31.06 -32.85
N ARG A 234 8.84 -31.55 -34.03
CA ARG A 234 7.75 -32.54 -34.16
C ARG A 234 8.00 -33.78 -33.34
N PHE A 235 9.22 -34.31 -33.36
CA PHE A 235 9.59 -35.46 -32.54
C PHE A 235 9.37 -35.19 -31.04
N MET A 236 9.85 -34.05 -30.54
CA MET A 236 9.64 -33.67 -29.14
C MET A 236 8.17 -33.41 -28.79
N MET A 237 7.37 -32.87 -29.72
CA MET A 237 5.91 -32.74 -29.53
C MET A 237 5.22 -34.10 -29.40
N LEU A 238 5.62 -35.09 -30.21
CA LEU A 238 5.07 -36.44 -30.12
C LEU A 238 5.52 -37.15 -28.82
N GLN A 239 6.75 -36.91 -28.38
CA GLN A 239 7.20 -37.38 -27.06
C GLN A 239 6.45 -36.71 -25.91
N LYS A 240 6.10 -35.41 -26.02
CA LYS A 240 5.34 -34.66 -25.01
C LYS A 240 3.98 -35.30 -24.70
N ILE A 241 3.33 -35.84 -25.72
CA ILE A 241 2.05 -36.57 -25.59
C ILE A 241 2.24 -38.05 -25.25
N ASN A 242 3.45 -38.46 -24.85
CA ASN A 242 3.81 -39.85 -24.53
C ASN A 242 3.49 -40.84 -25.67
N LEU A 243 3.77 -40.47 -26.92
CA LEU A 243 3.75 -41.43 -28.01
C LEU A 243 5.03 -42.28 -27.96
N SER A 244 4.90 -43.61 -28.03
CA SER A 244 6.08 -44.49 -27.92
C SER A 244 6.99 -44.35 -29.14
N ASN A 245 8.29 -44.62 -28.97
CA ASN A 245 9.24 -44.65 -30.09
C ASN A 245 8.82 -45.65 -31.18
N GLN A 246 8.17 -46.75 -30.80
CA GLN A 246 7.66 -47.75 -31.73
C GLN A 246 6.49 -47.21 -32.55
N ASP A 247 5.54 -46.53 -31.90
CA ASP A 247 4.38 -45.95 -32.58
C ASP A 247 4.79 -44.75 -33.45
N MET A 248 5.76 -43.95 -33.00
CA MET A 248 6.38 -42.90 -33.82
C MET A 248 7.08 -43.47 -35.06
N ALA A 249 7.84 -44.55 -34.92
CA ALA A 249 8.51 -45.19 -36.06
C ALA A 249 7.48 -45.73 -37.07
N ARG A 250 6.47 -46.48 -36.57
CA ARG A 250 5.34 -46.98 -37.36
C ARG A 250 4.60 -45.85 -38.06
N SER A 251 4.41 -44.72 -37.38
CA SER A 251 3.68 -43.55 -37.90
C SER A 251 4.34 -42.87 -39.08
N GLN A 252 5.66 -42.78 -39.06
CA GLN A 252 6.43 -42.02 -40.02
C GLN A 252 6.98 -42.91 -41.14
N SER A 253 6.56 -44.17 -41.22
CA SER A 253 7.12 -45.17 -42.13
C SER A 253 8.66 -45.27 -42.05
N VAL A 254 9.22 -44.97 -40.88
CA VAL A 254 10.66 -45.05 -40.62
C VAL A 254 10.96 -46.19 -39.65
N GLY A 255 12.13 -46.81 -39.74
CA GLY A 255 12.54 -47.83 -38.78
C GLY A 255 12.80 -47.24 -37.38
N ASN A 256 12.69 -48.05 -36.32
CA ASN A 256 13.02 -47.66 -34.94
C ASN A 256 14.42 -47.00 -34.84
N ASN A 257 15.38 -47.46 -35.64
CA ASN A 257 16.72 -46.90 -35.71
C ASN A 257 16.74 -45.42 -36.11
N ALA A 258 15.82 -44.97 -36.96
CA ALA A 258 15.70 -43.57 -37.36
C ALA A 258 15.20 -42.68 -36.20
N VAL A 259 14.28 -43.22 -35.39
CA VAL A 259 13.79 -42.56 -34.16
C VAL A 259 14.92 -42.40 -33.15
N HIS A 260 15.72 -43.44 -32.92
CA HIS A 260 16.88 -43.38 -32.03
C HIS A 260 17.94 -42.37 -32.50
N LYS A 261 18.24 -42.34 -33.80
CA LYS A 261 19.16 -41.35 -34.39
C LYS A 261 18.64 -39.92 -34.24
N THR A 262 17.34 -39.71 -34.43
CA THR A 262 16.70 -38.40 -34.24
C THR A 262 16.83 -37.94 -32.78
N ASN A 263 16.52 -38.80 -31.81
CA ASN A 263 16.70 -38.51 -30.39
C ASN A 263 18.18 -38.19 -30.07
N SER A 264 19.12 -38.98 -30.58
CA SER A 264 20.55 -38.72 -30.39
C SER A 264 20.97 -37.34 -30.93
N ARG A 265 20.49 -36.96 -32.11
CA ARG A 265 20.79 -35.66 -32.73
C ARG A 265 20.22 -34.50 -31.91
N ILE A 266 19.02 -34.66 -31.36
CA ILE A 266 18.39 -33.67 -30.48
C ILE A 266 19.24 -33.48 -29.22
N ARG A 267 19.63 -34.57 -28.56
CA ARG A 267 20.49 -34.53 -27.37
C ARG A 267 21.83 -33.86 -27.63
N GLN A 268 22.45 -34.13 -28.78
CA GLN A 268 23.70 -33.47 -29.17
C GLN A 268 23.49 -31.96 -29.39
N LYS A 269 22.39 -31.54 -30.01
CA LYS A 269 22.07 -30.13 -30.21
C LYS A 269 21.75 -29.40 -28.90
N LEU A 270 21.07 -30.08 -27.98
CA LEU A 270 20.68 -29.50 -26.68
C LEU A 270 21.72 -29.72 -25.58
N LEU A 271 22.81 -30.44 -25.89
CA LEU A 271 23.90 -30.78 -24.98
C LEU A 271 23.39 -31.41 -23.67
N CYS A 272 22.46 -32.36 -23.78
CA CYS A 272 21.78 -32.96 -22.63
C CYS A 272 21.74 -34.49 -22.68
N THR A 273 21.56 -35.11 -21.52
CA THR A 273 21.31 -36.56 -21.39
C THR A 273 19.88 -36.91 -21.84
N ASN A 274 19.57 -38.21 -21.89
CA ASN A 274 18.22 -38.65 -22.26
C ASN A 274 17.21 -38.32 -21.14
N GLU A 275 17.65 -38.46 -19.89
CA GLU A 275 16.89 -38.13 -18.69
C GLU A 275 16.56 -36.64 -18.67
N GLU A 276 17.56 -35.80 -18.94
CA GLU A 276 17.39 -34.34 -19.03
C GLU A 276 16.49 -33.93 -20.18
N LEU A 277 16.60 -34.57 -21.35
CA LEU A 277 15.70 -34.30 -22.48
C LEU A 277 14.25 -34.65 -22.12
N ASN A 278 14.03 -35.82 -21.51
CA ASN A 278 12.69 -36.23 -21.09
C ASN A 278 12.13 -35.31 -19.99
N ALA A 279 12.97 -34.88 -19.05
CA ALA A 279 12.60 -33.90 -18.03
C ALA A 279 12.25 -32.55 -18.66
N LEU A 280 13.07 -32.08 -19.60
CA LEU A 280 12.83 -30.85 -20.35
C LEU A 280 11.48 -30.90 -21.05
N ILE A 281 11.23 -31.94 -21.85
CA ILE A 281 9.95 -32.11 -22.56
C ILE A 281 8.79 -32.14 -21.58
N LYS A 282 8.93 -32.77 -20.40
CA LYS A 282 7.85 -32.78 -19.40
C LYS A 282 7.56 -31.41 -18.79
N ILE A 283 8.59 -30.60 -18.55
CA ILE A 283 8.48 -29.27 -17.92
C ILE A 283 7.90 -28.23 -18.88
N LEU A 284 8.38 -28.21 -20.13
CA LEU A 284 7.88 -27.31 -21.19
C LEU A 284 6.45 -27.68 -21.59
#